data_AF-A0A9W5V2U5-F1
#
_entry.id   AF-A0A9W5V2U5-F1
#
_cell.length_a   1.000
_cell.length_b   1.000
_cell.length_c   1.000
_cell.angle_alpha   90.00
_cell.angle_beta   90.00
_cell.angle_gamma   90.00
#
_symmetry.space_group_name_H-M   'P 1'
#
loop_
_entity.id
_entity.type
_entity.pdbx_description
1 polymer ?
#
loop_
_entity_poly.entity_id
_entity_poly.type
_entity_poly.pdbx_seq_one_letter_code
_entity_poly.pdbx_strand_id
1 'polypeptide(L)' 'MKTTILDNPPSEETALKMVEFFMKTLVPRALEEERKAKEEKIDKKIGKKNERSIIRK' A
#
# COMPACT_ATOMS: atom_id res chain seq x y z
N MET A 1 27.15 25.05 -0.54
CA MET A 1 25.71 25.28 -0.26
C MET A 1 24.96 24.02 -0.68
N LYS A 2 24.14 23.43 0.18
CA LYS A 2 23.34 22.24 -0.17
C LYS A 2 22.06 22.73 -0.84
N THR A 3 21.93 22.52 -2.14
CA THR A 3 20.65 22.69 -2.83
C THR A 3 19.75 21.52 -2.45
N THR A 4 18.57 21.82 -1.94
CA THR A 4 17.52 20.85 -1.67
C THR A 4 16.42 20.99 -2.71
N ILE A 5 15.66 19.92 -2.93
CA ILE A 5 14.46 19.92 -3.78
C ILE A 5 13.38 20.91 -3.31
N LEU A 6 13.50 21.47 -2.10
CA LEU A 6 12.64 22.55 -1.62
C LEU A 6 13.06 23.93 -2.14
N ASP A 7 14.28 24.09 -2.66
CA ASP A 7 14.77 25.38 -3.17
C ASP A 7 14.20 25.69 -4.57
N ASN A 8 13.62 24.69 -5.24
CA ASN A 8 12.89 24.84 -6.50
C ASN A 8 11.71 23.86 -6.54
N PRO A 9 10.59 24.21 -5.88
CA PRO A 9 9.42 23.36 -5.92
C PRO A 9 8.89 23.23 -7.35
N PRO A 10 8.24 22.10 -7.68
CA PRO A 10 7.61 21.92 -8.98
C PRO A 10 6.57 23.01 -9.23
N SER A 11 6.43 23.42 -10.49
CA SER A 11 5.32 24.29 -10.89
C SER A 11 3.98 23.63 -10.60
N GLU A 12 2.93 24.42 -10.47
CA GLU A 12 1.58 23.92 -10.20
C GLU A 12 1.12 22.89 -11.24
N GLU A 13 1.37 23.16 -12.52
CA GLU A 13 1.09 22.22 -13.62
C GLU A 13 1.83 20.88 -13.44
N THR A 14 3.10 20.94 -13.03
CA THR A 14 3.91 19.73 -12.81
C THR A 14 3.39 18.94 -11.60
N ALA A 15 3.00 19.65 -10.53
CA ALA A 15 2.41 19.02 -9.35
C ALA A 15 1.09 18.31 -9.71
N LEU A 16 0.23 18.93 -10.51
CA LEU A 16 -1.03 18.33 -10.96
C LEU A 16 -0.80 17.06 -11.80
N LYS A 17 0.17 17.08 -12.73
CA LYS A 17 0.54 15.88 -13.52
C LYS A 17 1.06 14.75 -12.63
N MET A 18 1.85 15.06 -11.61
CA MET A 18 2.31 14.05 -10.65
C MET A 18 1.15 13.46 -9.85
N VAL A 19 0.21 14.28 -9.38
CA VAL A 19 -1.00 13.79 -8.70
C VAL A 19 -1.79 12.87 -9.62
N GLU A 20 -2.04 13.27 -10.86
CA GLU A 20 -2.76 12.45 -11.84
C GLU A 20 -2.05 11.11 -12.07
N PHE A 21 -0.74 11.12 -12.24
CA PHE A 21 0.06 9.92 -12.40
C PHE A 21 -0.06 8.98 -11.17
N PHE A 22 0.05 9.52 -9.95
CA PHE A 22 -0.07 8.73 -8.73
C PHE A 22 -1.46 8.12 -8.56
N MET A 23 -2.51 8.88 -8.85
CA MET A 23 -3.89 8.40 -8.80
C MET A 23 -4.16 7.30 -9.82
N LYS A 24 -3.56 7.39 -11.02
CA LYS A 24 -3.71 6.37 -12.07
C LYS A 24 -2.90 5.11 -11.83
N THR A 25 -1.74 5.21 -11.17
CA THR A 25 -0.75 4.11 -11.14
C THR A 25 -0.46 3.57 -9.74
N LEU A 26 -0.06 4.43 -8.80
CA LEU A 26 0.39 3.99 -7.48
C LEU A 26 -0.77 3.69 -6.53
N VAL A 27 -1.82 4.52 -6.54
CA VAL A 27 -2.97 4.32 -5.66
C VAL A 27 -3.66 2.97 -5.91
N PRO A 28 -3.95 2.54 -7.16
CA PRO A 28 -4.55 1.23 -7.40
C PRO A 28 -3.66 0.08 -6.91
N ARG A 29 -2.35 0.15 -7.16
CA ARG A 29 -1.40 -0.87 -6.71
C ARG A 29 -1.33 -0.95 -5.19
N ALA A 30 -1.27 0.19 -4.50
CA ALA A 30 -1.26 0.24 -3.05
C ALA A 30 -2.54 -0.37 -2.46
N LEU A 31 -3.70 -0.10 -3.07
CA LEU A 31 -4.98 -0.70 -2.65
C LEU A 31 -5.02 -2.21 -2.88
N GLU A 32 -4.48 -2.70 -4.00
CA GLU A 32 -4.36 -4.14 -4.27
C GLU A 32 -3.43 -4.84 -3.27
N GLU A 33 -2.28 -4.25 -2.97
CA GLU A 33 -1.35 -4.76 -1.96
C GLU A 33 -2.00 -4.80 -0.57
N GLU A 34 -2.73 -3.75 -0.20
CA GLU A 34 -3.44 -3.72 1.08
C GLU A 34 -4.53 -4.81 1.15
N ARG A 35 -5.25 -5.05 0.04
CA ARG A 35 -6.24 -6.14 -0.05
C ARG A 35 -5.58 -7.52 0.12
N LYS A 36 -4.50 -7.80 -0.61
CA LYS A 36 -3.75 -9.06 -0.48
C LYS A 36 -3.23 -9.27 0.93
N ALA A 37 -2.68 -8.21 1.55
CA ALA A 37 -2.20 -8.27 2.92
C ALA A 37 -3.34 -8.55 3.94
N LYS A 38 -4.57 -8.08 3.67
CA LYS A 38 -5.75 -8.40 4.50
C LYS A 38 -6.19 -9.84 4.31
N GLU A 39 -6.24 -10.33 3.07
CA GLU A 39 -6.59 -11.73 2.75
C GLU A 39 -5.61 -12.71 3.39
N GLU A 40 -4.29 -12.49 3.24
CA GLU A 40 -3.28 -13.33 3.89
C GLU A 40 -3.42 -13.37 5.42
N LYS A 41 -3.78 -12.24 6.05
CA LYS A 41 -4.02 -12.18 7.49
C LYS A 41 -5.26 -12.98 7.90
N ILE A 42 -6.28 -13.01 7.06
CA ILE A 42 -7.50 -13.80 7.28
C ILE A 42 -7.17 -15.29 7.14
N ASP A 43 -6.49 -15.70 6.09
CA ASP A 43 -6.13 -17.10 5.85
C ASP A 43 -5.20 -17.64 6.95
N LYS A 44 -4.20 -16.87 7.37
CA LYS A 44 -3.33 -17.21 8.52
C LYS A 44 -4.12 -17.33 9.82
N LYS A 45 -5.16 -16.51 10.02
CA LYS A 45 -6.04 -16.61 11.20
C LYS A 45 -6.94 -17.85 11.16
N ILE A 46 -7.46 -18.21 9.99
CA ILE A 46 -8.31 -19.40 9.80
C ILE A 46 -7.48 -20.67 9.98
N GLY A 47 -6.29 -20.76 9.35
CA GLY A 47 -5.37 -21.89 9.52
C GLY A 47 -5.01 -22.13 10.99
N LYS A 48 -4.63 -21.07 11.73
CA LYS A 48 -4.34 -21.15 13.17
C LYS A 48 -5.53 -21.57 14.03
N LYS A 49 -6.78 -21.24 13.64
CA LYS A 49 -7.98 -21.69 14.36
C LYS A 49 -8.21 -23.19 14.16
N ASN A 50 -8.08 -23.67 12.92
CA ASN A 50 -8.26 -25.08 12.59
C ASN A 50 -7.22 -25.95 13.29
N GLU A 51 -5.94 -25.58 13.26
CA GLU A 51 -4.87 -26.31 13.97
C GLU A 51 -5.15 -26.44 15.49
N ARG A 52 -5.55 -25.35 16.15
CA ARG A 52 -5.91 -25.38 17.59
C ARG A 52 -7.13 -26.26 17.88
N SER A 53 -8.08 -26.36 16.95
CA SER A 53 -9.26 -27.21 17.12
C SER A 53 -8.94 -28.69 16.97
N ILE A 54 -7.94 -29.04 16.14
CA ILE A 54 -7.46 -30.41 15.95
C ILE A 54 -6.65 -30.87 17.17
N ILE A 55 -5.82 -30.00 17.75
CA ILE A 55 -4.97 -30.33 18.91
C ILE A 55 -5.79 -30.50 20.21
N ARG A 56 -7.00 -29.92 20.29
CA ARG A 56 -7.87 -29.96 21.49
C ARG A 56 -8.89 -31.11 21.48
N LYS A 57 -8.83 -31.99 20.49
CA LYS A 57 -9.70 -33.17 20.35
C LYS A 57 -8.94 -34.43 20.74
#